data_AF-A0A925XGX4-F1
#
_entry.id   AF-A0A925XGX4-F1
#
_cell.length_a   1.000
_cell.length_b   1.000
_cell.length_c   1.000
_cell.angle_alpha   90.00
_cell.angle_beta   90.00
_cell.angle_gamma   90.00
#
_symmetry.space_group_name_H-M   'P 1'
#
loop_
_entity.id
_entity.type
_entity.pdbx_description
1 polymer ?
#
loop_
_entity_poly.entity_id
_entity_poly.type
_entity_poly.pdbx_seq_one_letter_code
_entity_poly.pdbx_strand_id
1 'polypeptide(L)'
;PQSRGEGTGNLPVAREGYRIELADGSIHSSDAVIVAAASYHAANLLGDLDRELASLLGEIEYASSALVVTGHRLADVAHPLNAFGLVVPQRERRKILAVSFSSRKFPDRAPDGSVLLRTFVGGALQPELFNLSDTELVSLVLAELADIFGVCGEPELARVYRYPRAMPQYHVGHLDRVARIEALAARHPGLALAGNAYRGVGVPDVIQYAESAAGRLLDIGCH
;
A
#
# COMPACT_ATOMS: atom_id res chain seq x y z
N PRO A 1 63.03 -13.95 27.45
CA PRO A 1 62.26 -13.09 28.38
C PRO A 1 61.58 -11.95 27.61
N GLN A 2 60.27 -12.13 27.35
CA GLN A 2 59.19 -11.14 27.19
C GLN A 2 59.40 -10.02 26.14
N SER A 3 58.82 -10.12 24.94
CA SER A 3 57.40 -9.84 24.59
C SER A 3 57.00 -8.36 24.69
N ARG A 4 56.80 -7.70 23.53
CA ARG A 4 55.69 -6.77 23.31
C ARG A 4 55.20 -6.96 21.87
N GLY A 5 54.14 -7.76 21.76
CA GLY A 5 53.44 -8.00 20.53
C GLY A 5 52.61 -6.78 20.12
N GLU A 6 52.63 -6.53 18.82
CA GLU A 6 51.56 -5.90 18.07
C GLU A 6 50.26 -6.68 18.28
N GLY A 7 49.15 -5.96 18.39
CA GLY A 7 47.85 -6.56 18.63
C GLY A 7 46.74 -5.51 18.69
N THR A 8 46.53 -4.78 17.60
CA THR A 8 45.24 -4.13 17.36
C THR A 8 44.23 -5.21 16.97
N GLY A 9 43.72 -5.91 17.97
CA GLY A 9 42.65 -6.90 17.78
C GLY A 9 41.35 -6.17 17.47
N ASN A 10 40.94 -6.14 16.20
CA ASN A 10 39.53 -6.04 15.89
C ASN A 10 38.90 -7.36 16.33
N LEU A 11 38.13 -7.32 17.41
CA LEU A 11 37.24 -8.42 17.77
C LEU A 11 36.24 -8.60 16.62
N PRO A 12 36.15 -9.80 15.99
CA PRO A 12 35.06 -10.05 15.05
C PRO A 12 33.76 -10.02 15.85
N VAL A 13 32.93 -9.00 15.63
CA VAL A 13 31.53 -9.05 16.05
C VAL A 13 30.93 -10.22 15.29
N ALA A 14 30.59 -11.30 16.00
CA ALA A 14 29.90 -12.41 15.41
C ALA A 14 28.61 -11.86 14.78
N ARG A 15 28.51 -11.90 13.45
CA ARG A 15 27.27 -11.59 12.75
C ARG A 15 26.30 -12.74 13.06
N GLU A 16 25.55 -12.61 14.14
CA GLU A 16 24.36 -13.43 14.28
C GLU A 16 23.37 -12.96 13.21
N GLY A 17 23.25 -13.72 12.14
CA GLY A 17 22.25 -13.49 11.10
C GLY A 17 20.83 -13.63 11.64
N TYR A 18 19.85 -13.36 10.78
CA TYR A 18 18.44 -13.46 11.11
C TYR A 18 17.93 -14.89 10.95
N ARG A 19 17.06 -15.28 11.89
CA ARG A 19 16.25 -16.50 11.80
C ARG A 19 14.80 -16.10 11.52
N ILE A 20 14.24 -16.64 10.45
CA ILE A 20 12.89 -16.32 9.98
C ILE A 20 12.07 -17.60 10.10
N GLU A 21 11.08 -17.59 10.98
CA GLU A 21 10.11 -18.68 11.12
C GLU A 21 8.93 -18.44 10.17
N LEU A 22 8.63 -19.42 9.32
CA LEU A 22 7.49 -19.39 8.41
C LEU A 22 6.26 -20.03 9.05
N ALA A 23 5.09 -19.80 8.44
CA ALA A 23 3.81 -20.29 8.97
C ALA A 23 3.70 -21.82 9.03
N ASP A 24 4.52 -22.56 8.27
CA ASP A 24 4.59 -24.02 8.30
C ASP A 24 5.58 -24.55 9.36
N GLY A 25 6.18 -23.65 10.16
CA GLY A 25 7.16 -23.96 11.19
C GLY A 25 8.59 -24.15 10.67
N SER A 26 8.83 -24.02 9.36
CA SER A 26 10.18 -24.04 8.81
C SER A 26 10.96 -22.78 9.19
N ILE A 27 12.28 -22.92 9.35
CA ILE A 27 13.17 -21.83 9.74
C ILE A 27 14.20 -21.59 8.64
N HIS A 28 14.26 -20.36 8.16
CA HIS A 28 15.28 -19.88 7.24
C HIS A 28 16.29 -19.00 7.97
N SER A 29 17.57 -19.15 7.64
CA SER A 29 18.63 -18.28 8.14
C SER A 29 19.15 -17.38 7.01
N SER A 30 19.43 -16.13 7.32
CA SER A 30 19.98 -15.16 6.36
C SER A 30 20.86 -14.13 7.06
N ASP A 31 21.93 -13.68 6.41
CA ASP A 31 22.77 -12.58 6.95
C ASP A 31 22.06 -11.22 6.89
N ALA A 32 21.07 -11.08 6.00
CA ALA A 32 20.31 -9.86 5.81
C ALA A 32 18.83 -10.13 5.46
N VAL A 33 17.94 -9.23 5.86
CA VAL A 33 16.49 -9.32 5.66
C VAL A 33 15.93 -7.96 5.26
N ILE A 34 15.11 -7.94 4.20
CA ILE A 34 14.26 -6.80 3.85
C ILE A 34 12.82 -7.15 4.22
N VAL A 35 12.22 -6.38 5.13
CA VAL A 35 10.79 -6.49 5.44
C VAL A 35 10.00 -5.60 4.50
N ALA A 36 9.37 -6.22 3.49
CA ALA A 36 8.55 -5.57 2.48
C ALA A 36 7.03 -5.64 2.76
N ALA A 37 6.64 -6.06 3.96
CA ALA A 37 5.25 -6.19 4.37
C ALA A 37 4.62 -4.82 4.69
N ALA A 38 3.27 -4.75 4.70
CA ALA A 38 2.57 -3.59 5.26
C ALA A 38 3.03 -3.33 6.71
N SER A 39 3.06 -2.07 7.16
CA SER A 39 3.74 -1.72 8.40
C SER A 39 3.17 -2.42 9.62
N TYR A 40 1.85 -2.65 9.67
CA TYR A 40 1.21 -3.38 10.77
C TYR A 40 1.59 -4.87 10.79
N HIS A 41 1.92 -5.47 9.65
CA HIS A 41 2.51 -6.81 9.61
C HIS A 41 3.99 -6.79 10.00
N ALA A 42 4.74 -5.77 9.53
CA ALA A 42 6.13 -5.57 9.94
C ALA A 42 6.26 -5.36 11.46
N ALA A 43 5.32 -4.63 12.08
CA ALA A 43 5.23 -4.46 13.52
C ALA A 43 5.15 -5.81 14.24
N ASN A 44 4.29 -6.72 13.77
CA ASN A 44 4.17 -8.06 14.35
C ASN A 44 5.45 -8.89 14.16
N LEU A 45 6.05 -8.84 12.97
CA LEU A 45 7.27 -9.59 12.66
C LEU A 45 8.48 -9.12 13.47
N LEU A 46 8.57 -7.83 13.78
CA LEU A 46 9.72 -7.21 14.45
C LEU A 46 9.50 -7.00 15.94
N GLY A 47 8.35 -7.41 16.50
CA GLY A 47 7.97 -7.15 17.89
C GLY A 47 8.95 -7.72 18.92
N ASP A 48 9.47 -8.92 18.67
CA ASP A 48 10.45 -9.57 19.55
C ASP A 48 11.88 -9.04 19.35
N LEU A 49 12.17 -8.49 18.16
CA LEU A 49 13.47 -7.91 17.85
C LEU A 49 13.63 -6.50 18.46
N ASP A 50 12.63 -5.65 18.27
CA ASP A 50 12.64 -4.27 18.76
C ASP A 50 11.21 -3.75 18.95
N ARG A 51 10.81 -3.68 20.23
CA ARG A 51 9.46 -3.25 20.62
C ARG A 51 9.17 -1.80 20.26
N GLU A 52 10.16 -0.91 20.32
CA GLU A 52 9.96 0.51 19.98
C GLU A 52 9.74 0.66 18.47
N LEU A 53 10.56 -0.01 17.67
CA LEU A 53 10.39 -0.07 16.21
C LEU A 53 9.02 -0.63 15.83
N ALA A 54 8.63 -1.76 16.43
CA ALA A 54 7.34 -2.38 16.19
C ALA A 54 6.16 -1.45 16.55
N SER A 55 6.25 -0.75 17.68
CA SER A 55 5.22 0.21 18.09
C SER A 55 5.01 1.29 17.04
N LEU A 56 6.10 1.92 16.58
CA LEU A 56 6.01 3.01 15.59
C LEU A 56 5.50 2.51 14.22
N LEU A 57 5.86 1.29 13.82
CA LEU A 57 5.32 0.67 12.61
C LEU A 57 3.81 0.44 12.71
N GLY A 58 3.33 0.03 13.90
CA GLY A 58 1.91 -0.20 14.18
C GLY A 58 1.06 1.06 14.24
N GLU A 59 1.67 2.22 14.51
CA GLU A 59 0.99 3.52 14.53
C GLU A 59 0.68 4.10 13.14
N ILE A 60 1.26 3.56 12.07
CA ILE A 60 0.94 4.01 10.71
C ILE A 60 -0.47 3.50 10.38
N GLU A 61 -1.43 4.43 10.34
CA GLU A 61 -2.82 4.11 10.06
C GLU A 61 -3.02 3.73 8.59
N TYR A 62 -3.99 2.85 8.34
CA TYR A 62 -4.38 2.45 6.99
C TYR A 62 -5.87 2.62 6.78
N ALA A 63 -6.22 3.20 5.64
CA ALA A 63 -7.58 3.24 5.15
C ALA A 63 -7.91 1.99 4.31
N SER A 64 -9.18 1.59 4.37
CA SER A 64 -9.76 0.58 3.49
C SER A 64 -10.55 1.24 2.37
N SER A 65 -10.61 0.61 1.19
CA SER A 65 -11.49 1.04 0.11
C SER A 65 -12.16 -0.13 -0.57
N ALA A 66 -13.32 0.15 -1.15
CA ALA A 66 -13.95 -0.72 -2.13
C ALA A 66 -13.87 -0.07 -3.51
N LEU A 67 -13.76 -0.91 -4.53
CA LEU A 67 -13.81 -0.53 -5.93
C LEU A 67 -14.97 -1.26 -6.57
N VAL A 68 -15.93 -0.52 -7.12
CA VAL A 68 -17.02 -1.08 -7.92
C VAL A 68 -16.72 -0.81 -9.38
N VAL A 69 -16.54 -1.88 -10.15
CA VAL A 69 -16.28 -1.84 -11.59
C VAL A 69 -17.57 -2.16 -12.31
N THR A 70 -18.03 -1.25 -13.17
CA THR A 70 -19.24 -1.43 -13.96
C THR A 70 -18.99 -1.24 -15.45
N GLY A 71 -19.60 -2.09 -16.27
CA GLY A 71 -19.61 -2.01 -17.72
C GLY A 71 -20.97 -1.56 -18.22
N HIS A 72 -21.01 -0.56 -19.09
CA HIS A 72 -22.24 0.02 -19.64
C HIS A 72 -22.10 0.22 -21.14
N ARG A 73 -23.22 0.17 -21.87
CA ARG A 73 -23.24 0.63 -23.27
C ARG A 73 -23.09 2.15 -23.28
N LEU A 74 -22.29 2.68 -24.20
CA LEU A 74 -22.12 4.12 -24.34
C LEU A 74 -23.42 4.85 -24.67
N ALA A 75 -24.34 4.19 -25.37
CA ALA A 75 -25.66 4.74 -25.69
C ALA A 75 -26.54 4.97 -24.46
N ASP A 76 -26.25 4.28 -23.36
CA ASP A 76 -26.99 4.40 -22.09
C ASP A 76 -26.37 5.43 -21.13
N VAL A 77 -25.37 6.21 -21.59
CA VAL A 77 -24.69 7.24 -20.79
C VAL A 77 -24.88 8.60 -21.44
N ALA A 78 -25.59 9.50 -20.76
CA ALA A 78 -25.86 10.84 -21.29
C ALA A 78 -24.60 11.73 -21.35
N HIS A 79 -23.71 11.60 -20.36
CA HIS A 79 -22.46 12.37 -20.31
C HIS A 79 -21.48 11.90 -21.41
N PRO A 80 -20.77 12.81 -22.12
CA PRO A 80 -19.90 12.44 -23.24
C PRO A 80 -18.65 11.62 -22.84
N LEU A 81 -18.31 11.60 -21.55
CA LEU A 81 -17.14 10.91 -20.96
C LEU A 81 -15.82 11.28 -21.68
N ASN A 82 -15.69 12.52 -22.13
CA ASN A 82 -14.49 13.08 -22.77
C ASN A 82 -13.42 13.49 -21.74
N ALA A 83 -13.12 12.58 -20.81
CA ALA A 83 -12.12 12.76 -19.75
C ALA A 83 -11.55 11.40 -19.33
N PHE A 84 -10.58 11.39 -18.42
CA PHE A 84 -10.10 10.15 -17.80
C PHE A 84 -10.89 9.72 -16.56
N GLY A 85 -11.74 10.60 -16.06
CA GLY A 85 -12.51 10.38 -14.85
C GLY A 85 -12.79 11.68 -14.11
N LEU A 86 -13.24 11.54 -12.87
CA LEU A 86 -13.43 12.62 -11.91
C LEU A 86 -12.97 12.22 -10.51
N VAL A 87 -12.75 13.24 -9.69
CA VAL A 87 -12.59 13.12 -8.23
C VAL A 87 -13.68 13.96 -7.57
N VAL A 88 -14.23 13.46 -6.46
CA VAL A 88 -15.33 14.13 -5.76
C VAL A 88 -14.81 14.75 -4.47
N PRO A 89 -14.82 16.09 -4.36
CA PRO A 89 -14.43 16.74 -3.11
C PRO A 89 -15.49 16.50 -2.02
N GLN A 90 -15.03 16.40 -0.77
CA GLN A 90 -15.88 16.08 0.38
C GLN A 90 -17.10 17.00 0.54
N ARG A 91 -16.98 18.28 0.14
CA ARG A 91 -18.07 19.25 0.23
C ARG A 91 -19.31 18.87 -0.61
N GLU A 92 -19.14 18.04 -1.63
CA GLU A 92 -20.25 17.56 -2.48
C GLU A 92 -21.08 16.47 -1.78
N ARG A 93 -20.62 15.97 -0.62
CA ARG A 93 -21.33 15.00 0.24
C ARG A 93 -21.80 13.74 -0.51
N ARG A 94 -21.04 13.32 -1.51
CA ARG A 94 -21.26 12.09 -2.27
C ARG A 94 -20.68 10.88 -1.55
N LYS A 95 -21.23 9.71 -1.85
CA LYS A 95 -20.79 8.44 -1.27
C LYS A 95 -19.68 7.76 -2.08
N ILE A 96 -19.17 8.43 -3.11
CA ILE A 96 -18.06 7.99 -3.95
C ILE A 96 -16.90 8.99 -3.85
N LEU A 97 -15.67 8.49 -3.95
CA LEU A 97 -14.45 9.30 -3.91
C LEU A 97 -14.02 9.78 -5.30
N ALA A 98 -14.15 8.90 -6.29
CA ALA A 98 -13.68 9.13 -7.65
C ALA A 98 -14.32 8.11 -8.60
N VAL A 99 -14.37 8.48 -9.89
CA VAL A 99 -14.72 7.55 -10.97
C VAL A 99 -13.64 7.65 -12.04
N SER A 100 -12.99 6.53 -12.38
CA SER A 100 -12.05 6.45 -13.49
C SER A 100 -12.75 5.83 -14.70
N PHE A 101 -12.62 6.49 -15.86
CA PHE A 101 -13.16 6.01 -17.13
C PHE A 101 -12.09 5.12 -17.79
N SER A 102 -12.07 3.85 -17.39
CA SER A 102 -10.93 2.97 -17.64
C SER A 102 -10.67 2.74 -19.12
N SER A 103 -11.74 2.51 -19.90
CA SER A 103 -11.65 2.33 -21.36
C SER A 103 -11.42 3.63 -22.14
N ARG A 104 -11.61 4.80 -21.51
CA ARG A 104 -11.22 6.10 -22.10
C ARG A 104 -9.76 6.42 -21.84
N LYS A 105 -9.24 6.05 -20.68
CA LYS A 105 -7.83 6.23 -20.31
C LYS A 105 -6.92 5.21 -21.01
N PHE A 106 -7.38 3.98 -21.16
CA PHE A 106 -6.64 2.89 -21.76
C PHE A 106 -7.51 2.21 -22.81
N PRO A 107 -7.16 2.30 -24.10
CA PRO A 107 -7.83 1.55 -25.17
C PRO A 107 -7.90 0.05 -24.85
N ASP A 108 -8.86 -0.65 -25.47
CA ASP A 108 -9.04 -2.11 -25.38
C ASP A 108 -9.45 -2.66 -24.00
N ARG A 109 -9.89 -1.79 -23.08
CA ARG A 109 -10.43 -2.20 -21.76
C ARG A 109 -11.95 -2.41 -21.74
N ALA A 110 -12.63 -2.16 -22.85
CA ALA A 110 -14.04 -2.48 -23.06
C ALA A 110 -14.26 -2.80 -24.55
N PRO A 111 -15.28 -3.62 -24.90
CA PRO A 111 -15.72 -3.77 -26.28
C PRO A 111 -16.16 -2.44 -26.91
N ASP A 112 -16.14 -2.39 -28.24
CA ASP A 112 -16.66 -1.25 -29.00
C ASP A 112 -18.12 -0.97 -28.62
N GLY A 113 -18.45 0.32 -28.47
CA GLY A 113 -19.78 0.74 -28.05
C GLY A 113 -20.06 0.63 -26.54
N SER A 114 -19.09 0.17 -25.73
CA SER A 114 -19.21 0.07 -24.27
C SER A 114 -18.16 0.90 -23.53
N VAL A 115 -18.39 1.13 -22.24
CA VAL A 115 -17.50 1.86 -21.34
C VAL A 115 -17.34 1.12 -20.01
N LEU A 116 -16.09 1.06 -19.53
CA LEU A 116 -15.75 0.47 -18.24
C LEU A 116 -15.45 1.56 -17.21
N LEU A 117 -16.32 1.68 -16.22
CA LEU A 117 -16.23 2.67 -15.13
C LEU A 117 -15.71 2.00 -13.86
N ARG A 118 -14.76 2.67 -13.20
CA ARG A 118 -14.15 2.23 -11.93
C ARG A 118 -14.47 3.25 -10.86
N THR A 119 -15.39 2.92 -9.95
CA THR A 119 -15.85 3.82 -8.90
C THR A 119 -15.25 3.44 -7.56
N PHE A 120 -14.59 4.40 -6.91
CA PHE A 120 -13.93 4.22 -5.62
C PHE A 120 -14.86 4.65 -4.48
N VAL A 121 -14.98 3.81 -3.46
CA VAL A 121 -15.90 3.98 -2.32
C VAL A 121 -15.14 3.78 -1.01
N GLY A 122 -15.52 4.56 0.01
CA GLY A 122 -14.97 4.47 1.36
C GLY A 122 -13.78 5.39 1.60
N GLY A 123 -12.61 4.82 1.86
CA GLY A 123 -11.40 5.57 2.23
C GLY A 123 -11.45 6.07 3.68
N ALA A 124 -10.49 6.94 4.04
CA ALA A 124 -10.36 7.44 5.41
C ALA A 124 -11.55 8.30 5.87
N LEU A 125 -12.28 8.93 4.93
CA LEU A 125 -13.34 9.89 5.24
C LEU A 125 -14.75 9.28 5.35
N GLN A 126 -14.96 8.08 4.80
CA GLN A 126 -16.24 7.35 4.86
C GLN A 126 -15.99 5.84 5.09
N PRO A 127 -15.24 5.44 6.14
CA PRO A 127 -14.82 4.06 6.34
C PRO A 127 -16.00 3.08 6.52
N GLU A 128 -17.15 3.56 6.98
CA GLU A 128 -18.38 2.77 7.16
C GLU A 128 -18.90 2.16 5.85
N LEU A 129 -18.70 2.83 4.72
CA LEU A 129 -19.14 2.34 3.41
C LEU A 129 -18.39 1.06 3.00
N PHE A 130 -17.20 0.83 3.54
CA PHE A 130 -16.47 -0.40 3.30
C PHE A 130 -17.18 -1.65 3.85
N ASN A 131 -18.12 -1.52 4.79
CA ASN A 131 -18.81 -2.66 5.39
C ASN A 131 -20.14 -3.00 4.71
N LEU A 132 -20.59 -2.19 3.75
CA LEU A 132 -21.76 -2.50 2.94
C LEU A 132 -21.54 -3.80 2.17
N SER A 133 -22.60 -4.58 1.95
CA SER A 133 -22.57 -5.75 1.06
C SER A 133 -22.27 -5.37 -0.39
N ASP A 134 -21.87 -6.35 -1.20
CA ASP A 134 -21.56 -6.12 -2.61
C ASP A 134 -22.78 -5.57 -3.37
N THR A 135 -23.98 -6.09 -3.09
CA THR A 135 -25.23 -5.60 -3.69
C THR A 135 -25.51 -4.15 -3.29
N GLU A 136 -25.33 -3.80 -2.01
CA GLU A 136 -25.52 -2.42 -1.54
C GLU A 136 -24.50 -1.46 -2.17
N LEU A 137 -23.24 -1.87 -2.32
CA LEU A 137 -22.21 -1.08 -3.00
C LEU A 137 -22.53 -0.86 -4.48
N VAL A 138 -22.96 -1.90 -5.18
CA VAL A 138 -23.36 -1.79 -6.59
C VAL A 138 -24.54 -0.83 -6.73
N SER A 139 -25.60 -1.01 -5.95
CA SER A 139 -26.77 -0.13 -5.98
C SER A 139 -26.40 1.34 -5.67
N LEU A 140 -25.56 1.57 -4.66
CA LEU A 140 -25.06 2.90 -4.32
C LEU A 140 -24.29 3.53 -5.48
N VAL A 141 -23.39 2.77 -6.10
CA VAL A 141 -22.58 3.26 -7.22
C VAL A 141 -23.43 3.53 -8.46
N LEU A 142 -24.40 2.66 -8.79
CA LEU A 142 -25.30 2.89 -9.91
C LEU A 142 -26.13 4.16 -9.70
N ALA A 143 -26.62 4.42 -8.48
CA ALA A 143 -27.32 5.66 -8.16
C ALA A 143 -26.45 6.91 -8.35
N GLU A 144 -25.19 6.87 -7.89
CA GLU A 144 -24.24 7.98 -8.08
C GLU A 144 -23.87 8.19 -9.57
N LEU A 145 -23.68 7.11 -10.32
CA LEU A 145 -23.38 7.19 -11.75
C LEU A 145 -24.57 7.69 -12.58
N ALA A 146 -25.79 7.30 -12.21
CA ALA A 146 -27.02 7.81 -12.82
C ALA A 146 -27.15 9.33 -12.58
N ASP A 147 -26.93 9.79 -11.35
CA ASP A 147 -27.06 11.21 -11.01
C ASP A 147 -25.96 12.08 -11.64
N ILE A 148 -24.71 11.60 -11.67
CA ILE A 148 -23.57 12.40 -12.15
C ILE A 148 -23.42 12.36 -13.68
N PHE A 149 -23.64 11.19 -14.29
CA PHE A 149 -23.35 10.98 -15.72
C PHE A 149 -24.59 10.65 -16.55
N GLY A 150 -25.76 10.52 -15.93
CA GLY A 150 -26.95 10.06 -16.63
C GLY A 150 -26.79 8.64 -17.17
N VAL A 151 -26.14 7.75 -16.40
CA VAL A 151 -26.13 6.32 -16.72
C VAL A 151 -27.53 5.74 -16.48
N CYS A 152 -28.06 5.03 -17.46
CA CYS A 152 -29.37 4.37 -17.39
C CYS A 152 -29.26 2.88 -17.67
N GLY A 153 -30.26 2.11 -17.23
CA GLY A 153 -30.30 0.66 -17.42
C GLY A 153 -29.38 -0.11 -16.46
N GLU A 154 -29.40 -1.43 -16.62
CA GLU A 154 -28.56 -2.34 -15.83
C GLU A 154 -27.16 -2.47 -16.44
N PRO A 155 -26.10 -2.54 -15.62
CA PRO A 155 -24.75 -2.76 -16.13
C PRO A 155 -24.62 -4.15 -16.77
N GLU A 156 -23.90 -4.23 -17.89
CA GLU A 156 -23.52 -5.50 -18.54
C GLU A 156 -22.52 -6.30 -17.69
N LEU A 157 -21.81 -5.59 -16.79
CA LEU A 157 -20.86 -6.15 -15.83
C LEU A 157 -20.93 -5.33 -14.54
N ALA A 158 -21.00 -5.99 -13.40
CA ALA A 158 -20.73 -5.39 -12.09
C ALA A 158 -19.80 -6.30 -11.28
N ARG A 159 -18.70 -5.73 -10.75
CA ARG A 159 -17.74 -6.45 -9.89
C ARG A 159 -17.29 -5.55 -8.76
N VAL A 160 -17.28 -6.10 -7.54
CA VAL A 160 -16.79 -5.43 -6.34
C VAL A 160 -15.42 -6.01 -5.97
N TYR A 161 -14.47 -5.13 -5.69
CA TYR A 161 -13.16 -5.48 -5.14
C TYR A 161 -12.97 -4.74 -3.82
N ARG A 162 -12.45 -5.43 -2.80
CA ARG A 162 -12.21 -4.86 -1.48
C ARG A 162 -10.73 -4.86 -1.16
N TYR A 163 -10.26 -3.72 -0.65
CA TYR A 163 -8.88 -3.50 -0.27
C TYR A 163 -8.84 -3.11 1.22
N PRO A 164 -8.91 -4.10 2.14
CA PRO A 164 -8.84 -3.83 3.57
C PRO A 164 -7.44 -3.34 3.94
N ARG A 165 -7.35 -2.22 4.68
CA ARG A 165 -6.09 -1.66 5.18
C ARG A 165 -4.98 -1.60 4.11
N ALA A 166 -5.31 -1.11 2.92
CA ALA A 166 -4.38 -1.10 1.79
C ALA A 166 -3.67 0.25 1.57
N MET A 167 -4.24 1.34 2.12
CA MET A 167 -3.77 2.70 1.85
C MET A 167 -3.21 3.33 3.14
N PRO A 168 -1.88 3.37 3.34
CA PRO A 168 -1.32 4.04 4.50
C PRO A 168 -1.64 5.53 4.49
N GLN A 169 -1.90 6.10 5.67
CA GLN A 169 -2.29 7.50 5.87
C GLN A 169 -1.12 8.28 6.46
N TYR A 170 -0.59 9.22 5.68
CA TYR A 170 0.55 10.04 6.07
C TYR A 170 0.06 11.31 6.78
N HIS A 171 -0.34 11.16 8.05
CA HIS A 171 -0.76 12.28 8.89
C HIS A 171 0.39 13.22 9.23
N VAL A 172 0.07 14.38 9.83
CA VAL A 172 1.08 15.30 10.37
C VAL A 172 2.01 14.53 11.33
N GLY A 173 3.32 14.69 11.17
CA GLY A 173 4.34 13.95 11.92
C GLY A 173 4.81 12.65 11.25
N HIS A 174 4.25 12.25 10.10
CA HIS A 174 4.65 11.03 9.39
C HIS A 174 6.15 10.96 9.06
N LEU A 175 6.73 12.06 8.59
CA LEU A 175 8.15 12.10 8.22
C LEU A 175 9.07 11.89 9.45
N ASP A 176 8.71 12.47 10.59
CA ASP A 176 9.47 12.29 11.84
C ASP A 176 9.35 10.85 12.36
N ARG A 177 8.15 10.27 12.27
CA ARG A 177 7.91 8.86 12.59
C ARG A 177 8.77 7.95 11.70
N VAL A 178 8.76 8.17 10.39
CA VAL A 178 9.55 7.39 9.44
C VAL A 178 11.05 7.54 9.71
N ALA A 179 11.54 8.75 10.01
CA ALA A 179 12.94 8.95 10.37
C ALA A 179 13.32 8.19 11.66
N ARG A 180 12.43 8.15 12.66
CA ARG A 180 12.64 7.36 13.89
C ARG A 180 12.64 5.86 13.61
N ILE A 181 11.71 5.38 12.79
CA ILE A 181 11.65 3.99 12.32
C ILE A 181 12.96 3.59 11.63
N GLU A 182 13.42 4.40 10.67
CA GLU A 182 14.67 4.16 9.94
C GLU A 182 15.89 4.16 10.88
N ALA A 183 15.95 5.07 11.84
CA ALA A 183 17.04 5.14 12.82
C ALA A 183 17.05 3.92 13.75
N LEU A 184 15.89 3.42 14.18
CA LEU A 184 15.79 2.20 14.99
C LEU A 184 16.16 0.97 14.17
N ALA A 185 15.66 0.84 12.95
CA ALA A 185 16.00 -0.27 12.05
C ALA A 185 17.51 -0.33 11.77
N ALA A 186 18.18 0.82 11.61
CA ALA A 186 19.62 0.90 11.40
C ALA A 186 20.47 0.40 12.59
N ARG A 187 19.88 0.24 13.79
CA ARG A 187 20.56 -0.38 14.95
C ARG A 187 20.69 -1.90 14.81
N HIS A 188 20.02 -2.51 13.83
CA HIS A 188 20.00 -3.93 13.55
C HIS A 188 20.74 -4.21 12.24
N PRO A 189 22.04 -4.53 12.27
CA PRO A 189 22.82 -4.76 11.06
C PRO A 189 22.24 -5.89 10.22
N GLY A 190 22.01 -5.63 8.93
CA GLY A 190 21.39 -6.59 8.02
C GLY A 190 19.87 -6.47 7.92
N LEU A 191 19.21 -5.59 8.70
CA LEU A 191 17.78 -5.30 8.54
C LEU A 191 17.55 -4.07 7.67
N ALA A 192 16.60 -4.19 6.73
CA ALA A 192 16.03 -3.03 6.04
C ALA A 192 14.51 -3.15 5.88
N LEU A 193 13.86 -2.01 5.64
CA LEU A 193 12.42 -1.90 5.42
C LEU A 193 12.14 -1.43 3.99
N ALA A 194 11.09 -1.94 3.38
CA ALA A 194 10.60 -1.52 2.07
C ALA A 194 9.07 -1.52 2.04
N GLY A 195 8.47 -0.67 1.19
CA GLY A 195 7.01 -0.65 1.00
C GLY A 195 6.39 0.74 1.01
N ASN A 196 5.09 0.78 0.82
CA ASN A 196 4.32 2.02 0.64
C ASN A 196 4.03 2.78 1.94
N ALA A 197 4.46 2.26 3.09
CA ALA A 197 4.21 2.88 4.40
C ALA A 197 5.17 4.03 4.73
N TYR A 198 6.28 4.17 4.00
CA TYR A 198 7.41 4.98 4.44
C TYR A 198 7.52 6.28 3.64
N ARG A 199 8.23 6.24 2.51
CA ARG A 199 8.69 7.41 1.75
C ARG A 199 7.88 7.70 0.48
N GLY A 200 6.69 7.10 0.35
CA GLY A 200 5.80 7.32 -0.79
C GLY A 200 4.86 6.15 -1.03
N VAL A 201 3.66 6.46 -1.53
CA VAL A 201 2.61 5.47 -1.78
C VAL A 201 2.57 5.02 -3.24
N GLY A 202 3.19 5.79 -4.15
CA GLY A 202 3.22 5.49 -5.57
C GLY A 202 4.16 4.34 -5.89
N VAL A 203 3.86 3.59 -6.95
CA VAL A 203 4.73 2.52 -7.44
C VAL A 203 6.18 2.99 -7.67
N PRO A 204 6.45 4.15 -8.31
CA PRO A 204 7.81 4.64 -8.49
C PRO A 204 8.53 4.90 -7.16
N ASP A 205 7.85 5.50 -6.18
CA ASP A 205 8.44 5.80 -4.87
C ASP A 205 8.80 4.50 -4.13
N VAL A 206 7.91 3.50 -4.18
CA VAL A 206 8.13 2.19 -3.57
C VAL A 206 9.32 1.47 -4.21
N ILE A 207 9.46 1.54 -5.55
CA ILE A 207 10.61 0.98 -6.26
C ILE A 207 11.89 1.66 -5.80
N GLN A 208 11.93 3.00 -5.86
CA GLN A 208 13.12 3.77 -5.46
C GLN A 208 13.53 3.49 -4.01
N TYR A 209 12.55 3.40 -3.11
CA TYR A 209 12.80 3.11 -1.70
C TYR A 209 13.32 1.69 -1.50
N ALA A 210 12.77 0.70 -2.22
CA ALA A 210 13.23 -0.69 -2.16
C ALA A 210 14.64 -0.87 -2.73
N GLU A 211 14.97 -0.22 -3.85
CA GLU A 211 16.33 -0.21 -4.41
C GLU A 211 17.34 0.39 -3.43
N SER A 212 16.98 1.51 -2.78
CA SER A 212 17.81 2.14 -1.76
C SER A 212 18.01 1.23 -0.54
N ALA A 213 16.99 0.47 -0.14
CA ALA A 213 17.07 -0.51 0.94
C ALA A 213 18.00 -1.67 0.60
N ALA A 214 17.91 -2.21 -0.62
CA ALA A 214 18.81 -3.25 -1.10
C ALA A 214 20.26 -2.77 -1.18
N GLY A 215 20.49 -1.55 -1.69
CA GLY A 215 21.84 -0.95 -1.75
C GLY A 215 22.52 -0.87 -0.38
N ARG A 216 21.81 -0.38 0.65
CA ARG A 216 22.34 -0.30 2.02
C ARG A 216 22.77 -1.67 2.57
N LEU A 217 22.08 -2.75 2.22
CA LEU A 217 22.43 -4.09 2.69
C LEU A 217 23.65 -4.67 1.97
N LEU A 218 23.80 -4.36 0.67
CA LEU A 218 24.97 -4.81 -0.10
C LEU A 218 26.26 -4.14 0.40
N ASP A 219 26.20 -2.87 0.79
CA ASP A 219 27.36 -2.13 1.32
C ASP A 219 27.87 -2.70 2.65
N ILE A 220 27.00 -3.34 3.45
CA ILE A 220 27.37 -4.01 4.70
C ILE A 220 28.21 -5.29 4.43
N GLY A 221 28.13 -5.88 3.24
CA GLY A 221 28.88 -7.07 2.84
C GLY A 221 30.33 -6.83 2.39
N CYS A 222 30.74 -5.56 2.20
CA CYS A 222 32.05 -5.20 1.64
C CYS A 222 33.13 -4.84 2.67
N HIS A 223 32.93 -5.15 3.96
CA HIS A 223 33.90 -4.91 5.04
C HIS A 223 34.22 -6.17 5.83
#